data_AF-A0A1H3SMJ1-F1
#
_entry.id   AF-A0A1H3SMJ1-F1
#
_cell.length_a   1.000
_cell.length_b   1.000
_cell.length_c   1.000
_cell.angle_alpha   90.00
_cell.angle_beta   90.00
_cell.angle_gamma   90.00
#
_symmetry.space_group_name_H-M   'P 1'
#
loop_
_entity.id
_entity.type
_entity.pdbx_description
1 polymer ?
#
loop_
_entity_poly.entity_id
_entity_poly.type
_entity_poly.pdbx_seq_one_letter_code
_entity_poly.pdbx_strand_id
1 'polypeptide(L)' 'MKFFIPDIAYINPRSLEYDVGKFAKEQLKKLNVPIIETKKVSIEGKSPYRVKNLL' A
#
# COMPACT_ATOMS: atom_id res chain seq x y z
N MET A 1 -15.53 -9.25 11.33
CA MET A 1 -14.95 -8.81 10.05
C MET A 1 -13.60 -9.48 9.88
N LYS A 2 -13.25 -9.97 8.69
CA LYS A 2 -11.88 -10.41 8.40
C LYS A 2 -11.05 -9.17 8.10
N PHE A 3 -10.07 -8.86 8.94
CA PHE A 3 -9.15 -7.76 8.67
C PHE A 3 -8.25 -8.17 7.50
N PHE A 4 -8.15 -7.31 6.50
CA PHE A 4 -7.18 -7.48 5.43
C PHE A 4 -5.78 -7.21 6.00
N ILE A 5 -4.91 -8.22 5.96
CA ILE A 5 -3.50 -8.09 6.27
C ILE A 5 -2.76 -8.32 4.95
N PRO A 6 -1.98 -7.35 4.46
CA PRO A 6 -1.25 -7.52 3.22
C PRO A 6 -0.06 -8.46 3.42
N ASP A 7 0.29 -9.22 2.37
CA ASP A 7 1.50 -10.06 2.37
C ASP A 7 2.79 -9.24 2.31
N ILE A 8 2.75 -8.07 1.66
CA ILE A 8 3.86 -7.11 1.56
C ILE A 8 3.27 -5.69 1.55
N ALA A 9 3.91 -4.77 2.27
CA ALA A 9 3.57 -3.36 2.25
C ALA A 9 4.67 -2.52 1.58
N TYR A 10 4.29 -1.71 0.59
CA TYR A 10 5.17 -0.70 0.00
C TYR A 10 4.90 0.66 0.63
N ILE A 11 5.93 1.30 1.18
CA ILE A 11 5.79 2.59 1.86
C ILE A 11 6.62 3.63 1.13
N ASN A 12 6.02 4.79 0.84
CA ASN A 12 6.76 5.93 0.34
C ASN A 12 7.61 6.51 1.48
N PRO A 13 8.95 6.63 1.36
CA PRO A 13 9.78 7.17 2.44
C PRO A 13 9.31 8.55 2.93
N ARG A 14 8.78 9.40 2.04
CA ARG A 14 8.24 10.72 2.41
C ARG A 14 7.02 10.64 3.32
N SER A 15 6.23 9.56 3.27
CA SER A 15 5.09 9.43 4.18
C SER A 15 5.53 9.25 5.62
N LEU A 16 6.78 8.85 5.88
CA LEU A 16 7.33 8.68 7.22
C LEU A 16 7.69 10.02 7.90
N GLU A 17 7.63 11.13 7.17
CA GLU A 17 7.73 12.48 7.76
C GLU A 17 6.49 12.79 8.61
N TYR A 18 5.34 12.19 8.28
CA TYR A 18 4.05 12.39 8.93
C TYR A 18 3.76 11.31 9.97
N ASP A 19 3.10 11.69 11.06
CA ASP A 19 2.82 10.79 12.18
C ASP A 19 1.91 9.62 11.79
N VAL A 20 0.97 9.83 10.87
CA VAL A 20 0.14 8.75 10.34
C VAL A 20 0.95 7.69 9.61
N GLY A 21 1.98 8.09 8.86
CA GLY A 21 2.86 7.15 8.15
C GLY A 21 3.74 6.36 9.11
N LYS A 22 4.27 7.03 10.14
CA LYS A 22 5.01 6.38 11.22
C LYS A 22 4.12 5.37 11.96
N PHE A 23 2.90 5.78 12.33
CA PHE A 23 1.92 4.92 12.98
C PHE A 23 1.61 3.68 12.15
N ALA A 24 1.29 3.85 10.85
CA ALA A 24 0.99 2.75 9.95
C ALA A 24 2.17 1.75 9.84
N LYS A 25 3.40 2.26 9.69
CA LYS A 25 4.62 1.43 9.65
C LYS A 25 4.78 0.60 10.92
N GLU A 26 4.54 1.18 12.10
CA GLU A 26 4.63 0.44 13.37
C GLU A 26 3.55 -0.63 13.53
N GLN A 27 2.32 -0.39 13.05
CA GLN A 27 1.29 -1.43 13.06
C GLN A 27 1.65 -2.60 12.12
N LEU A 28 2.18 -2.31 10.94
CA LEU A 28 2.62 -3.34 9.98
C LEU A 28 3.78 -4.19 10.54
N LYS A 29 4.74 -3.56 11.25
CA LYS A 29 5.82 -4.27 11.94
C LYS A 29 5.30 -5.22 13.02
N LYS A 30 4.33 -4.79 13.84
CA LYS A 30 3.72 -5.64 14.88
C LYS A 30 3.03 -6.87 14.30
N LEU A 31 2.56 -6.77 13.06
CA LEU A 31 1.93 -7.85 12.31
C LEU A 31 2.94 -8.71 11.52
N ASN A 32 4.25 -8.45 11.66
CA ASN A 32 5.32 -9.12 10.90
C ASN A 32 5.13 -9.03 9.37
N VAL A 33 4.51 -7.96 8.88
CA VAL A 33 4.37 -7.71 7.44
C VAL A 33 5.71 -7.23 6.89
N PRO A 34 6.26 -7.84 5.82
CA PRO A 34 7.40 -7.31 5.08
C PRO A 34 7.15 -5.90 4.54
N ILE A 35 8.06 -4.98 4.80
CA ILE A 35 7.96 -3.58 4.38
C ILE A 35 9.07 -3.24 3.38
N ILE A 36 8.68 -2.72 2.22
CA ILE A 36 9.59 -2.21 1.19
C ILE A 36 9.40 -0.71 1.08
N GLU A 37 10.43 0.05 1.45
CA GLU A 37 10.42 1.50 1.29
C GLU A 37 10.83 1.90 -0.12
N THR A 38 9.91 2.49 -0.89
CA THR A 38 10.16 2.90 -2.27
C THR A 38 9.35 4.13 -2.65
N LYS A 39 9.93 4.98 -3.51
CA LYS A 39 9.23 6.15 -4.06
C LYS A 39 8.25 5.77 -5.17
N LYS A 40 8.40 4.59 -5.78
CA LYS A 40 7.59 4.14 -6.92
C LYS A 40 7.32 2.64 -6.82
N VAL A 41 6.07 2.27 -7.09
CA VAL A 41 5.64 0.89 -7.28
C VAL A 41 5.02 0.80 -8.66
N SER A 42 5.37 -0.24 -9.42
CA SER A 42 4.66 -0.61 -10.64
C SER A 42 3.71 -1.74 -10.27
N ILE A 43 2.41 -1.53 -10.44
CA ILE A 43 1.40 -2.56 -10.22
C ILE A 43 0.92 -2.97 -11.60
N GLU A 44 1.27 -4.19 -12.02
CA GLU A 44 0.72 -4.77 -13.24
C GLU A 44 -0.69 -5.27 -12.95
N GLY A 45 -1.69 -4.56 -13.47
CA GLY A 45 -3.10 -4.91 -13.30
C GLY A 45 -3.96 -4.16 -14.28
N LYS A 46 -5.05 -4.77 -14.72
CA LYS A 46 -6.09 -4.05 -15.46
C LYS A 46 -6.76 -3.09 -14.46
N SER A 47 -6.68 -1.78 -14.71
CA SER A 47 -7.50 -0.82 -13.98
C SER A 47 -8.96 -1.25 -14.08
N PRO A 48 -9.71 -1.39 -12.97
CA PRO A 48 -11.12 -1.77 -13.02
C PRO A 48 -12.00 -0.74 -13.75
N TYR A 49 -11.45 0.43 -14.11
CA TYR A 49 -12.15 1.48 -14.82
C TYR A 49 -11.46 1.85 -16.13
N ARG A 50 -11.80 1.11 -17.20
CA ARG A 50 -12.00 1.70 -18.54
C ARG A 50 -12.88 0.82 -19.43
N VAL A 51 -14.08 0.45 -18.96
CA VAL A 51 -15.18 0.20 -19.91
C VAL A 51 -15.66 1.59 -20.33
N LYS A 52 -15.10 2.13 -21.42
CA LYS A 52 -15.75 3.24 -22.11
C LYS A 52 -17.02 2.64 -22.71
N ASN A 53 -18.18 3.20 -22.36
CA ASN A 53 -19.43 2.95 -23.06
C ASN A 53 -19.15 3.05 -24.57
N LEU A 54 -19.28 1.92 -25.27
CA LEU A 54 -19.45 1.88 -26.72
C LEU A 54 -20.87 2.40 -26.98
N LEU A 55 -20.96 3.69 -27.30
CA LEU A 55 -22.03 4.23 -28.13
C LEU A 55 -21.58 4.14 -29.58
#